data_AF-A0A7I0J972-F1
#
_entry.id   AF-A0A7I0J972-F1
#
_cell.length_a   1.000
_cell.length_b   1.000
_cell.length_c   1.000
_cell.angle_alpha   90.00
_cell.angle_beta   90.00
_cell.angle_gamma   90.00
#
_symmetry.space_group_name_H-M   'P 1'
#
loop_
_entity.id
_entity.type
_entity.pdbx_description
1 polymer ?
#
loop_
_entity_poly.entity_id
_entity_poly.type
_entity_poly.pdbx_seq_one_letter_code
_entity_poly.pdbx_strand_id
1 'polypeptide(L)'
;LAVAELVALLVLARLLSPTEFGLYSAALIIIRFSTIFQGLGISPAIVQRPVLEERHLRVGFTLSLLLGLAVSALIWAMAPAIAGLLRLADLVPVVRAICIVFLFQGAS
;
A
#
# COMPACT_ATOMS: atom_id res chain seq x y z
N LEU A 1 -11.75 -3.73 13.02
CA LEU A 1 -10.77 -4.25 12.04
C LEU A 1 -10.07 -5.52 12.51
N ALA A 2 -9.46 -5.53 13.71
CA ALA A 2 -8.63 -6.66 14.19
C ALA A 2 -9.33 -8.04 14.19
N VAL A 3 -10.60 -8.11 14.59
CA VAL A 3 -11.37 -9.38 14.58
C VAL A 3 -11.57 -9.90 13.15
N ALA A 4 -11.81 -9.01 12.18
CA ALA A 4 -11.99 -9.41 10.78
C ALA A 4 -10.67 -9.90 10.14
N GLU A 5 -9.55 -9.24 10.45
CA GLU A 5 -8.22 -9.68 10.01
C GLU A 5 -7.85 -11.04 10.62
N LEU A 6 -8.18 -11.27 11.90
CA LEU A 6 -7.96 -12.55 12.57
C LEU A 6 -8.76 -13.67 11.88
N VAL A 7 -10.05 -13.42 11.61
CA VAL A 7 -10.90 -14.39 10.90
C VAL A 7 -10.36 -14.66 9.50
N ALA A 8 -9.96 -13.63 8.75
CA ALA A 8 -9.36 -13.78 7.43
C ALA A 8 -8.07 -14.61 7.49
N LEU A 9 -7.19 -14.35 8.46
CA LEU A 9 -5.96 -15.13 8.68
C LEU A 9 -6.25 -16.60 8.98
N LEU A 10 -7.23 -16.89 9.84
CA LEU A 10 -7.63 -18.26 10.19
C LEU A 10 -8.18 -19.02 8.98
N VAL A 11 -8.99 -18.36 8.16
CA VAL A 11 -9.54 -18.93 6.92
C VAL A 11 -8.42 -19.16 5.91
N LEU A 12 -7.59 -18.14 5.64
CA LEU A 12 -6.49 -18.23 4.68
C LEU A 12 -5.44 -19.27 5.08
N ALA A 13 -5.15 -19.44 6.38
CA ALA A 13 -4.25 -20.47 6.88
C ALA A 13 -4.75 -21.91 6.63
N ARG A 14 -6.06 -22.09 6.41
CA ARG A 14 -6.66 -23.39 6.05
C ARG A 14 -6.76 -23.59 4.54
N LEU A 15 -6.93 -22.50 3.78
CA LEU A 15 -7.13 -22.55 2.32
C LEU A 15 -5.82 -22.53 1.53
N LEU A 16 -4.79 -21.83 2.04
CA LEU A 16 -3.51 -21.66 1.36
C LEU A 16 -2.50 -22.72 1.80
N SER A 17 -1.69 -23.18 0.84
CA SER A 17 -0.48 -23.94 1.13
C SER A 17 0.57 -23.04 1.84
N PRO A 18 1.57 -23.64 2.53
CA PRO A 18 2.63 -22.87 3.20
C PRO A 18 3.35 -21.88 2.28
N THR A 19 3.53 -22.26 1.00
CA THR A 19 4.18 -21.41 -0.01
C THR A 19 3.32 -20.20 -0.36
N GLU A 20 2.02 -20.41 -0.59
CA GLU A 20 1.08 -19.32 -0.90
C GLU A 20 0.86 -18.39 0.30
N PHE A 21 0.89 -18.94 1.52
CA PHE A 21 0.82 -18.13 2.74
C PHE A 21 2.07 -17.22 2.90
N GLY A 22 3.25 -17.71 2.52
CA GLY A 22 4.47 -16.91 2.45
C GLY A 22 4.36 -15.74 1.47
N LEU A 23 3.78 -16.02 0.29
CA LEU A 23 3.51 -15.02 -0.75
C LEU A 23 2.55 -13.93 -0.25
N TYR A 24 1.45 -14.35 0.36
CA TYR A 24 0.45 -13.45 0.97
C TYR A 24 1.08 -12.57 2.05
N SER A 25 1.86 -13.17 2.95
CA SER A 25 2.51 -12.45 4.06
C SER A 25 3.51 -11.39 3.54
N ALA A 26 4.31 -11.74 2.52
CA ALA A 26 5.22 -10.81 1.88
C ALA A 26 4.49 -9.63 1.21
N ALA A 27 3.40 -9.93 0.49
CA ALA A 27 2.54 -8.90 -0.09
C ALA A 27 1.95 -7.98 0.99
N LEU A 28 1.51 -8.54 2.12
CA LEU A 28 0.97 -7.78 3.24
C LEU A 28 1.99 -6.81 3.82
N ILE A 29 3.24 -7.24 4.01
CA ILE A 29 4.33 -6.40 4.52
C ILE A 29 4.53 -5.19 3.60
N ILE A 30 4.52 -5.39 2.28
CA ILE A 30 4.68 -4.31 1.28
C ILE A 30 3.51 -3.33 1.37
N ILE A 31 2.28 -3.84 1.48
CA ILE A 31 1.10 -2.99 1.66
C ILE A 31 1.20 -2.20 2.97
N ARG A 32 1.54 -2.83 4.10
CA ARG A 32 1.67 -2.12 5.37
C ARG A 32 2.76 -1.06 5.32
N PHE A 33 3.90 -1.36 4.71
CA PHE A 33 4.97 -0.39 4.54
C PHE A 33 4.51 0.83 3.74
N SER A 34 3.70 0.63 2.69
CA SER A 34 3.15 1.73 1.90
C SER A 34 2.24 2.68 2.69
N THR A 35 1.52 2.17 3.70
CA THR A 35 0.60 3.00 4.50
C THR A 35 1.32 4.07 5.32
N ILE A 36 2.61 3.86 5.61
CA ILE A 36 3.46 4.87 6.24
C ILE A 36 3.55 6.11 5.34
N PHE A 37 3.64 5.92 4.03
CA PHE A 37 3.76 7.03 3.07
C PHE A 37 2.48 7.84 2.94
N GLN A 38 1.32 7.21 3.11
CA GLN A 38 0.04 7.94 3.12
C GLN A 38 -0.12 8.79 4.38
N GLY A 39 0.47 8.34 5.48
CA GLY A 39 0.58 9.13 6.69
C GLY A 39 1.49 10.37 6.56
N LEU A 40 2.18 10.58 5.43
CA LEU A 40 3.16 11.67 5.22
C LEU A 40 2.54 13.09 5.10
N GLY A 41 1.50 13.38 5.86
CA GLY A 41 1.29 14.74 6.32
C GLY A 41 0.46 15.63 5.41
N ILE A 42 -0.02 15.19 4.23
CA ILE A 42 -0.92 16.01 3.41
C ILE A 42 -2.26 16.22 4.15
N SER A 43 -2.96 15.15 4.54
CA SER A 43 -4.20 15.27 5.31
C SER A 43 -4.01 15.97 6.65
N PRO A 44 -2.98 15.63 7.48
CA PRO A 44 -2.67 16.38 8.69
C PRO A 44 -2.35 17.86 8.47
N ALA A 45 -1.67 18.23 7.37
CA ALA A 45 -1.34 19.63 7.07
C ALA A 45 -2.56 20.45 6.65
N ILE A 46 -3.51 19.83 5.96
CA ILE A 46 -4.81 20.46 5.63
C ILE A 46 -5.62 20.68 6.90
N VAL A 47 -5.70 19.68 7.79
CA VAL A 47 -6.45 19.78 9.06
C VAL A 47 -5.86 20.81 10.01
N GLN A 48 -4.53 20.98 10.02
CA GLN A 48 -3.85 21.98 10.86
C GLN A 48 -3.93 23.42 10.33
N ARG A 49 -4.51 23.65 9.14
CA ARG A 49 -4.63 25.01 8.60
C ARG A 49 -5.78 25.77 9.29
N PRO A 50 -5.52 26.99 9.81
CA PRO A 50 -6.54 27.80 10.46
C PRO A 50 -7.58 28.39 9.48
N VAL A 51 -7.18 28.63 8.23
CA VAL A 51 -8.07 29.10 7.15
C VAL A 51 -7.97 28.13 5.99
N LEU A 52 -9.09 27.46 5.70
CA LEU A 52 -9.22 26.52 4.60
C LEU A 52 -9.78 27.24 3.38
N GLU A 53 -9.13 27.03 2.23
CA GLU A 53 -9.63 27.52 0.94
C GLU A 53 -9.71 26.31 0.01
N GLU A 54 -10.60 26.35 -0.99
CA GLU A 54 -10.72 25.25 -1.96
C GLU A 54 -9.40 24.94 -2.68
N ARG A 55 -8.54 25.95 -2.89
CA ARG A 55 -7.22 25.77 -3.48
C ARG A 55 -6.36 24.82 -2.66
N HIS A 56 -6.45 24.87 -1.33
CA HIS A 56 -5.69 23.98 -0.44
C HIS A 56 -6.15 22.53 -0.57
N LEU A 57 -7.46 22.30 -0.71
CA LEU A 57 -8.02 20.97 -0.95
C LEU A 57 -7.59 20.41 -2.31
N ARG A 58 -7.68 21.21 -3.37
CA ARG A 58 -7.25 20.80 -4.73
C ARG A 58 -5.75 20.46 -4.79
N VAL A 59 -4.91 21.30 -4.19
CA VAL A 59 -3.46 21.07 -4.14
C VAL A 59 -3.15 19.84 -3.30
N GLY A 60 -3.79 19.71 -2.14
CA GLY A 60 -3.66 18.54 -1.26
C GLY A 60 -3.98 17.24 -1.99
N PHE A 61 -5.15 17.16 -2.60
CA PHE A 61 -5.57 16.01 -3.41
C PHE A 61 -4.57 15.68 -4.53
N THR A 62 -4.13 16.70 -5.27
CA THR A 62 -3.16 16.52 -6.37
C THR A 62 -1.83 15.98 -5.85
N LEU A 63 -1.33 16.49 -4.73
CA LEU A 63 -0.10 16.01 -4.11
C LEU A 63 -0.24 14.58 -3.59
N SER A 64 -1.38 14.23 -2.98
CA SER A 64 -1.65 12.86 -2.51
C SER A 64 -1.68 11.86 -3.67
N LEU A 65 -2.32 12.24 -4.79
CA LEU A 65 -2.37 11.40 -5.97
C LEU A 65 -0.99 11.22 -6.62
N LEU A 66 -0.20 12.30 -6.71
CA LEU A 66 1.18 12.24 -7.22
C LEU A 66 2.08 11.39 -6.33
N LEU A 67 1.93 11.48 -5.01
CA LEU A 67 2.67 10.64 -4.07
C LEU A 67 2.26 9.17 -4.22
N GLY A 68 0.97 8.88 -4.31
CA GLY A 68 0.46 7.53 -4.56
C GLY A 68 1.01 6.93 -5.86
N LEU A 69 1.05 7.73 -6.93
CA LEU A 69 1.63 7.34 -8.21
C LEU A 69 3.14 7.07 -8.11
N ALA A 70 3.89 7.96 -7.45
CA ALA A 70 5.32 7.81 -7.27
C ALA A 70 5.66 6.54 -6.46
N VAL A 71 4.95 6.29 -5.36
CA VAL A 71 5.12 5.09 -4.53
C VAL A 71 4.73 3.83 -5.31
N SER A 72 3.63 3.86 -6.07
CA SER A 72 3.21 2.74 -6.92
C SER A 72 4.26 2.40 -7.97
N ALA A 73 4.77 3.40 -8.71
CA ALA A 73 5.81 3.21 -9.71
C ALA A 73 7.11 2.66 -9.09
N LEU A 74 7.52 3.19 -7.93
CA LEU A 74 8.71 2.73 -7.22
C LEU A 74 8.59 1.26 -6.81
N ILE A 75 7.49 0.88 -6.16
CA ILE A 75 7.26 -0.50 -5.73
C ILE A 75 7.14 -1.46 -6.93
N TRP A 76 6.46 -1.03 -7.99
CA TRP A 76 6.34 -1.82 -9.23
C TRP A 76 7.71 -2.11 -9.86
N ALA A 77 8.61 -1.11 -9.89
CA ALA A 77 9.98 -1.24 -10.39
C ALA A 77 10.86 -2.08 -9.46
N MET A 78 10.68 -1.98 -8.14
CA MET A 78 11.41 -2.76 -7.15
C MET A 78 10.93 -4.21 -7.00
N ALA A 79 9.77 -4.57 -7.56
CA ALA A 79 9.17 -5.90 -7.41
C ALA A 79 10.14 -7.07 -7.70
N PRO A 80 10.97 -7.07 -8.77
CA PRO A 80 11.95 -8.13 -9.02
C PRO A 80 13.05 -8.21 -7.95
N ALA A 81 13.52 -7.06 -7.45
CA ALA A 81 14.52 -7.01 -6.40
C ALA A 81 13.97 -7.56 -5.07
N ILE A 82 12.73 -7.21 -4.74
CA ILE A 82 12.03 -7.72 -3.54
C ILE A 82 11.83 -9.24 -3.66
N ALA A 83 11.38 -9.73 -4.81
CA ALA A 83 11.23 -11.16 -5.09
C ALA A 83 12.55 -11.93 -4.97
N GLY A 84 13.64 -11.36 -5.47
CA GLY A 84 14.98 -11.93 -5.35
C GLY A 84 15.48 -11.98 -3.91
N LEU A 85 15.27 -10.90 -3.14
CA LEU A 85 15.65 -10.82 -1.73
C LEU A 85 14.91 -11.85 -0.87
N LEU A 86 13.61 -12.03 -1.12
CA LEU A 86 12.76 -12.96 -0.38
C LEU A 86 12.79 -14.39 -0.92
N ARG A 87 13.50 -14.63 -2.03
CA ARG A 87 13.55 -15.93 -2.73
C ARG A 87 12.16 -16.46 -3.11
N LEU A 88 11.27 -15.56 -3.53
CA LEU A 88 9.89 -15.84 -3.93
C LEU A 88 9.66 -15.33 -5.36
N ALA A 89 9.90 -16.18 -6.37
CA ALA A 89 9.78 -15.78 -7.78
C ALA A 89 8.36 -15.31 -8.15
N ASP A 90 7.35 -15.96 -7.58
CA ASP A 90 5.93 -15.66 -7.82
C ASP A 90 5.49 -14.32 -7.19
N LEU A 91 6.36 -13.66 -6.42
CA LEU A 91 6.03 -12.40 -5.75
C LEU A 91 5.96 -11.22 -6.70
N VAL A 92 6.70 -11.26 -7.81
CA VAL A 92 6.72 -10.15 -8.79
C VAL A 92 5.32 -9.80 -9.31
N PRO A 93 4.54 -10.75 -9.88
CA PRO A 93 3.19 -10.43 -10.38
C PRO A 93 2.25 -9.99 -9.25
N VAL A 94 2.36 -10.57 -8.05
CA VAL A 94 1.54 -10.18 -6.90
C VAL A 94 1.82 -8.73 -6.49
N VAL A 95 3.09 -8.36 -6.34
CA VAL A 95 3.50 -7.00 -5.96
C VAL A 95 3.06 -5.96 -6.99
N ARG A 96 3.20 -6.30 -8.27
CA ARG A 96 2.75 -5.42 -9.37
C ARG A 96 1.23 -5.26 -9.43
N ALA A 97 0.46 -6.27 -9.03
CA ALA A 97 -0.99 -6.17 -8.95
C ALA A 97 -1.44 -5.32 -7.74
N ILE A 98 -0.87 -5.59 -6.55
CA ILE A 98 -1.29 -4.90 -5.32
C ILE A 98 -0.84 -3.44 -5.26
N CYS A 99 0.20 -3.03 -6.01
CA CYS A 99 0.69 -1.64 -5.95
C CYS A 99 -0.34 -0.63 -6.50
N ILE A 100 -1.37 -1.08 -7.21
CA ILE A 100 -2.51 -0.24 -7.64
C ILE A 100 -3.26 0.31 -6.42
N VAL A 101 -3.30 -0.42 -5.30
CA VAL A 101 -3.91 0.05 -4.04
C VAL A 101 -3.34 1.39 -3.59
N PHE A 102 -2.07 1.68 -3.89
CA PHE A 102 -1.44 2.94 -3.48
C PHE A 102 -1.97 4.16 -4.23
N LEU A 103 -2.51 3.96 -5.44
CA LEU A 103 -3.20 5.03 -6.19
C LEU A 103 -4.52 5.39 -5.51
N PHE A 104 -5.29 4.37 -5.10
CA PHE A 104 -6.55 4.58 -4.38
C PHE A 104 -6.32 5.25 -3.04
N GLN A 105 -5.25 4.90 -2.33
CA GLN A 105 -4.93 5.53 -1.07
C GLN A 105 -4.37 6.96 -1.24
N GLY A 106 -3.83 7.30 -2.40
CA GLY A 106 -3.52 8.70 -2.75
C GLY A 106 -4.75 9.53 -3.12
N ALA A 107 -5.87 8.88 -3.45
CA ALA A 107 -7.12 9.55 -3.83
C ALA A 107 -8.12 9.72 -2.66
N SER A 108 -7.83 9.12 -1.50
CA SER A 108 -8.66 9.15 -0.29
C SER A 108 -8.35 10.31 0.66
#